data_AF-A0A5R2MT64-F1
#
_entry.id   AF-A0A5R2MT64-F1
#
_cell.length_a   1.000
_cell.length_b   1.000
_cell.length_c   1.000
_cell.angle_alpha   90.00
_cell.angle_beta   90.00
_cell.angle_gamma   90.00
#
_symmetry.space_group_name_H-M   'P 1'
#
loop_
_entity.id
_entity.type
_entity.pdbx_description
1 polymer ?
#
loop_
_entity_poly.entity_id
_entity_poly.type
_entity_poly.pdbx_seq_one_letter_code
_entity_poly.pdbx_strand_id
1 'polypeptide(L)'
;VSQRGIINLYHSDAQRDAFARRGNTMRINGIDAELLDAEQIRKELPFLNYNNSRFPIMGGLLQRRAGTARHDAVVWGYARAASEGGVDIIQNCEVTG
;
A
#
# COMPACT_ATOMS: atom_id res chain seq x y z
N VAL A 1 -12.58 -5.08 -2.22
CA VAL A 1 -11.28 -4.36 -2.08
C VAL A 1 -11.21 -3.30 -3.17
N SER A 2 -10.66 -2.12 -2.91
CA SER A 2 -10.49 -1.07 -3.91
C SER A 2 -9.01 -0.97 -4.29
N GLN A 3 -8.64 -1.55 -5.44
CA GLN A 3 -7.27 -1.49 -5.98
C GLN A 3 -7.06 -0.14 -6.68
N ARG A 4 -6.58 0.85 -5.93
CA ARG A 4 -6.38 2.22 -6.38
C ARG A 4 -4.91 2.65 -6.38
N GLY A 5 -4.01 1.67 -6.29
CA GLY A 5 -2.58 1.86 -6.18
C GLY A 5 -2.10 2.36 -4.82
N ILE A 6 -0.79 2.28 -4.62
CA ILE A 6 -0.06 3.00 -3.59
C ILE A 6 1.21 3.58 -4.21
N ILE A 7 1.49 4.84 -3.91
CA ILE A 7 2.73 5.52 -4.30
C ILE A 7 3.45 5.94 -3.03
N ASN A 8 4.69 5.47 -2.87
CA ASN A 8 5.58 5.92 -1.80
C ASN A 8 6.53 6.97 -2.40
N LEU A 9 6.40 8.23 -2.00
CA LEU A 9 7.23 9.33 -2.51
C LEU A 9 8.64 9.28 -1.92
N TYR A 10 9.64 9.68 -2.71
CA TYR A 10 11.01 9.90 -2.24
C TYR A 10 11.45 11.34 -2.49
N HIS A 11 12.28 11.84 -1.58
CA HIS A 11 12.70 13.24 -1.49
C HIS A 11 14.23 13.40 -1.34
N SER A 12 14.98 12.31 -1.49
CA SER A 12 16.45 12.30 -1.51
C SER A 12 16.97 11.16 -2.37
N ASP A 13 18.23 11.24 -2.78
CA ASP A 13 18.89 10.17 -3.54
C ASP A 13 18.95 8.85 -2.74
N ALA A 14 19.24 8.92 -1.44
CA ALA A 14 19.27 7.72 -0.58
C ALA A 14 17.90 7.02 -0.52
N GLN A 15 16.80 7.78 -0.48
CA GLN A 15 15.45 7.21 -0.55
C GLN A 15 15.14 6.63 -1.92
N ARG A 16 15.55 7.30 -3.01
CA ARG A 16 15.43 6.78 -4.38
C ARG A 16 16.12 5.42 -4.50
N ASP A 17 17.35 5.30 -4.03
CA ASP A 17 18.12 4.06 -4.11
C ASP A 17 17.50 2.93 -3.28
N ALA A 18 17.00 3.25 -2.08
CA ALA A 18 16.26 2.30 -1.25
C ALA A 18 14.99 1.80 -1.95
N PHE A 19 14.27 2.67 -2.66
CA PHE A 19 13.06 2.33 -3.40
C PHE A 19 13.34 1.60 -4.71
N ALA A 20 14.42 1.93 -5.40
CA ALA A 20 14.90 1.16 -6.55
C ALA A 20 15.24 -0.28 -6.13
N ARG A 21 15.97 -0.45 -5.01
CA ARG A 21 16.25 -1.77 -4.43
C ARG A 21 14.96 -2.50 -4.08
N ARG A 22 14.04 -1.86 -3.35
CA ARG A 22 12.75 -2.45 -2.97
C ARG A 22 11.92 -2.87 -4.19
N GLY A 23 11.81 -1.99 -5.19
CA GLY A 23 11.07 -2.27 -6.43
C GLY A 23 11.68 -3.45 -7.20
N ASN A 24 13.01 -3.55 -7.26
CA ASN A 24 13.68 -4.71 -7.85
C ASN A 24 13.38 -5.99 -7.07
N THR A 25 13.46 -5.97 -5.74
CA THR A 25 13.08 -7.12 -4.90
C THR A 25 11.63 -7.53 -5.10
N MET A 26 10.69 -6.57 -5.19
CA MET A 26 9.29 -6.85 -5.48
C MET A 26 9.14 -7.57 -6.82
N ARG A 27 9.77 -7.06 -7.88
CA ARG A 27 9.71 -7.66 -9.23
C ARG A 27 10.31 -9.06 -9.27
N ILE A 28 11.43 -9.30 -8.58
CA ILE A 28 12.04 -10.64 -8.47
C ILE A 28 11.08 -11.63 -7.80
N ASN A 29 10.23 -11.17 -6.88
CA ASN A 29 9.21 -11.98 -6.21
C ASN A 29 7.85 -11.98 -6.95
N GLY A 30 7.81 -11.55 -8.22
CA GLY A 30 6.58 -11.55 -9.03
C GLY A 30 5.54 -10.50 -8.62
N ILE A 31 5.93 -9.46 -7.89
CA ILE A 31 5.06 -8.36 -7.46
C ILE A 31 5.27 -7.17 -8.39
N ASP A 32 4.17 -6.57 -8.88
CA ASP A 32 4.20 -5.36 -9.70
C ASP A 32 4.81 -4.17 -8.94
N ALA A 33 5.80 -3.52 -9.55
CA ALA A 33 6.41 -2.31 -9.01
C ALA A 33 6.99 -1.45 -10.14
N GLU A 34 6.71 -0.15 -10.08
CA GLU A 34 7.18 0.86 -11.03
C GLU A 34 7.88 1.98 -10.24
N LEU A 35 9.13 2.28 -10.56
CA LEU A 35 9.82 3.46 -10.01
C LEU A 35 9.56 4.63 -10.95
N LEU A 36 8.85 5.64 -10.46
CA LEU A 36 8.43 6.82 -11.21
C LEU A 36 9.30 8.02 -10.89
N ASP A 37 9.59 8.83 -11.91
CA ASP A 37 10.21 10.15 -11.75
C ASP A 37 9.19 11.23 -11.35
N ALA A 38 9.68 12.44 -11.06
CA ALA A 38 8.83 13.55 -10.61
C ALA A 38 7.79 14.00 -11.66
N GLU A 39 8.08 13.90 -12.95
CA GLU A 39 7.15 14.27 -14.02
C GLU A 39 6.03 13.24 -14.18
N GLN A 40 6.36 11.96 -14.06
CA GLN A 40 5.39 10.86 -14.01
C GLN A 40 4.49 11.00 -12.78
N ILE A 41 5.06 11.33 -11.61
CA ILE A 41 4.26 11.60 -10.40
C ILE A 41 3.33 12.81 -10.61
N ARG A 42 3.80 13.89 -11.25
CA ARG A 42 2.95 15.06 -11.54
C ARG A 42 1.79 14.74 -12.46
N LYS A 43 1.96 13.84 -13.43
CA LYS A 43 0.88 13.38 -14.32
C LYS A 43 -0.15 12.53 -13.58
N GLU A 44 0.28 11.63 -12.70
CA GLU A 44 -0.60 10.72 -11.94
C GLU A 44 -1.30 11.43 -10.77
N LEU A 45 -0.59 12.30 -10.05
CA LEU A 45 -1.04 12.99 -8.84
C LEU A 45 -0.88 14.51 -8.99
N PRO A 46 -1.63 15.16 -9.91
CA PRO A 46 -1.48 16.59 -10.20
C PRO A 46 -1.87 17.50 -9.04
N PHE A 47 -2.60 16.97 -8.05
CA PHE A 47 -3.08 17.69 -6.88
C PHE A 47 -2.03 17.86 -5.76
N LEU A 48 -0.85 17.23 -5.87
CA LEU A 48 0.22 17.42 -4.89
C LEU A 48 0.91 18.79 -5.02
N ASN A 49 1.59 19.22 -3.96
CA ASN A 49 2.40 20.44 -3.99
C ASN A 49 3.79 20.16 -4.56
N TYR A 50 4.09 20.74 -5.74
CA TYR A 50 5.39 20.61 -6.41
C TYR A 50 6.26 21.87 -6.36
N ASN A 51 5.70 23.02 -5.96
CA ASN A 51 6.32 24.33 -6.19
C ASN A 51 6.79 25.01 -4.89
N ASN A 52 6.36 24.51 -3.72
CA ASN A 52 6.67 25.15 -2.44
C ASN A 52 6.85 24.12 -1.33
N SER A 53 7.94 23.36 -1.38
CA SER A 53 8.24 22.30 -0.42
C SER A 53 9.69 22.35 0.04
N ARG A 54 9.92 22.18 1.35
CA ARG A 54 11.28 22.09 1.94
C ARG A 54 12.09 20.91 1.37
N PHE A 55 11.40 19.83 1.00
CA PHE A 55 11.94 18.63 0.39
C PHE A 55 11.12 18.28 -0.86
N PRO A 56 11.57 18.69 -2.05
CA PRO A 56 10.86 18.45 -3.31
C PRO A 56 10.57 16.97 -3.55
N ILE A 57 9.44 16.69 -4.20
CA ILE A 57 9.14 15.34 -4.71
C ILE A 57 10.12 15.06 -5.85
N MET A 58 10.94 14.04 -5.70
CA MET A 58 11.87 13.59 -6.74
C MET A 58 11.32 12.40 -7.55
N GLY A 59 10.24 11.79 -7.07
CA GLY A 59 9.52 10.68 -7.70
C GLY A 59 8.85 9.78 -6.66
N GLY A 60 8.50 8.55 -7.04
CA GLY A 60 7.90 7.59 -6.13
C GLY A 60 7.93 6.14 -6.61
N LEU A 61 7.80 5.20 -5.68
CA LEU A 61 7.60 3.78 -5.98
C LEU A 61 6.11 3.45 -6.00
N LEU A 62 5.58 3.09 -7.16
CA LEU A 62 4.20 2.72 -7.41
C LEU A 62 4.03 1.20 -7.39
N GLN A 63 3.00 0.72 -6.69
CA GLN A 63 2.40 -0.60 -6.90
C GLN A 63 0.94 -0.40 -7.32
N ARG A 64 0.61 -0.69 -8.58
CA ARG A 64 -0.73 -0.44 -9.17
C ARG A 64 -1.82 -1.26 -8.49
N ARG A 65 -1.53 -2.52 -8.14
CA ARG A 65 -2.51 -3.45 -7.55
C ARG A 65 -2.80 -3.22 -6.07
N ALA A 66 -2.04 -2.35 -5.39
CA ALA A 66 -2.31 -1.99 -4.00
C ALA A 66 -3.60 -1.18 -3.87
N GLY A 67 -4.01 -0.91 -2.64
CA GLY A 67 -5.18 -0.08 -2.40
C GLY A 67 -5.72 -0.22 -0.98
N THR A 68 -7.03 -0.03 -0.83
CA THR A 68 -7.70 0.01 0.47
C THR A 68 -8.83 -1.01 0.57
N ALA A 69 -9.12 -1.40 1.81
CA ALA A 69 -10.28 -2.20 2.15
C ALA A 69 -10.93 -1.65 3.42
N ARG A 70 -12.25 -1.84 3.56
CA ARG A 70 -12.98 -1.58 4.80
C ARG A 70 -12.65 -2.69 5.79
N HIS A 71 -11.81 -2.39 6.78
CA HIS A 71 -11.25 -3.40 7.66
C HIS A 71 -12.34 -4.16 8.45
N ASP A 72 -13.38 -3.45 8.90
CA ASP A 72 -14.58 -4.00 9.55
C ASP A 72 -15.27 -5.04 8.66
N ALA A 73 -15.53 -4.66 7.41
CA ALA A 73 -16.20 -5.53 6.45
C ALA A 73 -15.36 -6.77 6.09
N VAL A 74 -14.03 -6.64 6.06
CA VAL A 74 -13.12 -7.79 5.86
C VAL A 74 -13.24 -8.77 7.04
N VAL A 75 -13.15 -8.27 8.27
CA VAL A 75 -13.27 -9.11 9.48
C VAL A 75 -14.63 -9.79 9.53
N TRP A 76 -15.71 -9.05 9.29
CA TRP A 76 -17.07 -9.61 9.28
C TRP A 76 -17.29 -10.62 8.16
N GLY A 77 -16.69 -10.41 6.99
CA GLY A 77 -16.72 -11.37 5.88
C GLY A 77 -16.08 -12.70 6.26
N TYR A 78 -14.89 -12.67 6.90
CA TYR A 78 -14.25 -13.88 7.42
C TYR A 78 -15.06 -14.53 8.54
N ALA A 79 -15.54 -13.75 9.51
CA ALA A 79 -16.33 -14.26 10.64
C ALA A 79 -17.60 -14.99 10.15
N ARG A 80 -18.29 -14.41 9.17
CA ARG A 80 -19.47 -15.03 8.55
C ARG A 80 -19.14 -16.36 7.90
N ALA A 81 -18.15 -16.41 7.01
CA ALA A 81 -17.79 -17.64 6.30
C ALA A 81 -17.24 -18.72 7.24
N ALA A 82 -16.50 -18.33 8.29
CA ALA A 82 -16.02 -19.26 9.31
C ALA A 82 -17.19 -19.87 10.10
N SER A 83 -18.17 -19.06 10.52
CA SER A 83 -19.37 -19.54 11.21
C SER A 83 -20.21 -20.47 10.31
N GLU A 84 -20.39 -20.13 9.03
CA GLU A 84 -21.04 -21.01 8.04
C GLU A 84 -20.28 -22.34 7.85
N GLY A 85 -18.95 -22.32 8.04
CA GLY A 85 -18.07 -23.50 8.05
C GLY A 85 -18.03 -24.27 9.37
N GLY A 86 -18.82 -23.89 10.38
CA GLY A 86 -18.92 -24.59 11.67
C GLY A 86 -17.92 -24.14 12.74
N VAL A 87 -17.25 -23.00 12.56
CA VAL A 87 -16.38 -22.41 13.60
C VAL A 87 -17.22 -21.67 14.64
N ASP A 88 -16.97 -21.97 15.92
CA ASP A 88 -17.53 -21.22 17.04
C ASP A 88 -16.73 -19.93 17.30
N ILE A 89 -17.41 -18.78 17.24
CA ILE A 89 -16.81 -17.46 17.50
C ILE A 89 -17.33 -16.95 18.84
N ILE A 90 -16.53 -17.14 19.90
CA ILE A 90 -16.89 -16.74 21.25
C ILE A 90 -16.30 -15.36 21.57
N GLN A 91 -17.15 -14.35 21.72
CA GLN A 91 -16.76 -13.01 22.14
C GLN A 91 -16.87 -12.86 23.66
N ASN A 92 -16.23 -11.83 24.22
CA ASN A 92 -16.23 -11.55 25.66
C ASN A 92 -15.77 -12.75 26.52
N CYS A 93 -14.88 -13.58 25.97
CA CYS A 93 -14.34 -14.77 26.61
C CYS A 93 -12.82 -14.61 26.74
N GLU A 94 -12.40 -14.05 27.87
CA GLU A 94 -10.98 -14.01 28.24
C GLU A 94 -10.53 -15.40 28.69
N VAL A 95 -9.34 -15.82 28.25
CA VAL A 95 -8.74 -17.10 28.66
C VAL A 95 -7.92 -16.87 29.93
N THR A 96 -8.26 -17.57 31.02
CA THR A 96 -7.66 -17.36 32.36
C THR A 96 -6.69 -18.44 32.83
N GLY A 97 -6.54 -19.54 32.08
CA GLY A 97 -5.74 -20.72 32.45
C GLY A 97 -6.40 -22.03 32.06
#